data_AF-A0A2G9PZ36-F1
#
_entry.id   AF-A0A2G9PZ36-F1
#
_cell.length_a   1.000
_cell.length_b   1.000
_cell.length_c   1.000
_cell.angle_alpha   90.00
_cell.angle_beta   90.00
_cell.angle_gamma   90.00
#
_symmetry.space_group_name_H-M   'P 1'
#
loop_
_entity.id
_entity.type
_entity.pdbx_description
1 polymer ?
#
loop_
_entity_poly.entity_id
_entity_poly.type
_entity_poly.pdbx_seq_one_letter_code
_entity_poly.pdbx_strand_id
1 'polypeptide(L)' 'LIAGGSHESPFPFTDIVMTTTHKTLRGPRGAIIMCKEKYAKQIDKMIFPGSQGGPH' A
#
# COMPACT_ATOMS: atom_id res chain seq x y z
N LEU A 1 -2.68 14.71 -2.43
CA LEU A 1 -3.01 15.23 -1.09
C LEU A 1 -1.90 14.89 -0.10
N ILE A 2 -1.85 13.67 0.45
CA ILE A 2 -0.81 13.27 1.42
C ILE A 2 0.61 13.32 0.82
N ALA A 3 0.86 12.63 -0.29
CA ALA A 3 2.15 12.67 -0.98
C ALA A 3 2.56 14.08 -1.48
N GLY A 4 1.61 15.00 -1.59
CA GLY A 4 1.84 16.40 -1.95
C GLY A 4 1.87 17.36 -0.77
N GLY A 5 1.85 16.86 0.47
CA GLY A 5 1.91 17.66 1.70
C GLY A 5 0.65 18.45 2.06
N SER A 6 -0.42 18.39 1.26
CA SER A 6 -1.66 19.15 1.51
C SER A 6 -2.54 18.55 2.60
N HIS A 7 -2.29 17.30 2.99
CA HIS A 7 -2.97 16.62 4.09
C HIS A 7 -1.94 15.84 4.91
N GLU A 8 -2.18 15.72 6.22
CA GLU A 8 -1.29 15.02 7.14
C GLU A 8 -1.13 13.53 6.77
N SER A 9 0.05 13.01 7.04
CA SER A 9 0.35 11.59 6.84
C SER A 9 -0.35 10.74 7.90
N PRO A 10 -0.93 9.58 7.53
CA PRO A 10 -1.43 8.61 8.51
C PRO A 10 -0.30 7.93 9.31
N PHE A 11 0.96 8.04 8.85
CA PHE A 11 2.13 7.64 9.63
C PHE A 11 2.54 8.75 10.59
N PRO A 12 2.83 8.43 11.87
CA PRO A 12 3.11 7.10 12.43
C PRO A 12 1.91 6.39 13.10
N PHE A 13 0.69 6.92 13.01
CA PHE A 13 -0.48 6.48 13.79
C PHE A 13 -1.03 5.12 13.41
N THR A 14 -0.85 4.70 12.14
CA THR A 14 -1.37 3.43 11.62
C THR A 14 -0.27 2.43 11.32
N ASP A 15 -0.54 1.16 11.61
CA ASP A 15 0.38 0.04 11.33
C ASP A 15 0.41 -0.38 9.85
N ILE A 16 -0.73 -0.21 9.14
CA ILE A 16 -0.93 -0.63 7.75
C ILE A 16 -1.74 0.45 7.02
N VAL A 17 -1.33 0.81 5.81
CA VAL A 17 -2.02 1.76 4.92
C VAL A 17 -2.12 1.13 3.53
N MET A 18 -3.33 1.14 2.96
CA MET A 18 -3.57 0.73 1.58
C MET A 18 -3.97 1.92 0.73
N THR A 19 -3.49 1.97 -0.50
CA THR A 19 -3.84 3.04 -1.44
C THR A 19 -3.88 2.55 -2.87
N THR A 20 -4.75 3.16 -3.68
CA THR A 20 -4.75 2.96 -5.13
C THR A 20 -3.82 3.96 -5.80
N THR A 21 -3.06 3.51 -6.80
CA THR A 21 -2.08 4.37 -7.49
C THR A 21 -2.71 5.35 -8.48
N HIS A 22 -3.92 5.11 -8.97
CA HIS A 22 -4.52 5.87 -10.08
C HIS A 22 -5.40 7.06 -9.70
N LYS A 23 -5.75 7.24 -8.41
CA LYS A 23 -6.62 8.35 -7.97
C LYS A 23 -5.82 9.64 -7.82
N THR A 24 -5.84 10.26 -6.64
CA THR A 24 -5.08 11.49 -6.36
C THR A 24 -3.56 11.32 -6.44
N LEU A 25 -3.05 10.08 -6.55
CA LEU A 25 -1.63 9.78 -6.85
C LEU A 25 -1.31 9.78 -8.34
N ARG A 26 -2.32 9.69 -9.22
CA ARG A 26 -2.25 9.89 -10.68
C ARG A 26 -1.24 9.00 -11.42
N GLY A 27 -1.04 7.76 -10.95
CA GLY A 27 -0.28 6.70 -11.62
C GLY A 27 -1.14 5.72 -12.43
N PRO A 28 -0.58 4.60 -12.90
CA PRO A 28 -1.34 3.54 -13.58
C PRO A 28 -2.32 2.84 -12.61
N ARG A 29 -3.23 2.01 -13.14
CA ARG A 29 -4.15 1.23 -12.30
C ARG A 29 -3.41 0.15 -11.53
N GLY A 30 -3.33 0.31 -10.22
CA GLY A 30 -2.73 -0.63 -9.28
C GLY A 30 -3.04 -0.24 -7.83
N ALA A 31 -2.44 -0.97 -6.90
CA ALA A 31 -2.56 -0.74 -5.47
C ALA A 31 -1.23 -0.99 -4.76
N ILE A 32 -1.04 -0.33 -3.62
CA ILE A 32 0.13 -0.47 -2.75
C ILE A 32 -0.35 -0.75 -1.34
N ILE A 33 0.33 -1.67 -0.65
CA ILE A 33 0.19 -1.93 0.78
C ILE A 33 1.49 -1.49 1.46
N MET A 34 1.42 -0.49 2.33
CA MET A 34 2.53 -0.07 3.19
C MET A 34 2.26 -0.54 4.61
N CYS A 35 3.27 -1.10 5.28
CA CYS A 35 3.13 -1.64 6.63
C CYS A 35 4.42 -1.47 7.43
N LYS A 36 4.32 -1.61 8.76
CA LYS A 36 5.51 -1.80 9.62
C LYS A 36 6.17 -3.13 9.31
N GLU A 37 7.50 -3.18 9.44
CA GLU A 37 8.35 -4.33 9.07
C GLU A 37 7.89 -5.68 9.64
N LYS A 38 7.37 -5.69 10.88
CA LYS A 38 6.84 -6.91 11.54
C LYS A 38 5.71 -7.61 10.75
N TYR A 39 5.00 -6.89 9.87
CA TYR A 39 3.91 -7.43 9.05
C TYR A 39 4.32 -7.79 7.62
N ALA A 40 5.50 -7.37 7.15
CA ALA A 40 5.90 -7.46 5.74
C ALA A 40 5.80 -8.90 5.20
N LYS A 41 6.47 -9.85 5.88
CA LYS A 41 6.46 -11.27 5.48
C LYS A 41 5.06 -11.89 5.45
N GLN A 42 4.19 -11.51 6.39
CA GLN A 42 2.83 -12.03 6.45
C GLN A 42 1.99 -11.50 5.29
N ILE A 43 2.10 -10.20 4.99
CA ILE A 43 1.37 -9.56 3.90
C ILE A 43 1.82 -10.11 2.55
N ASP A 44 3.14 -10.21 2.32
CA ASP A 44 3.68 -10.74 1.05
C ASP A 44 3.16 -12.15 0.78
N LYS A 45 3.15 -13.03 1.80
CA LYS A 45 2.64 -14.41 1.67
C LYS A 45 1.13 -14.45 1.39
N MET A 46 0.36 -13.50 1.92
CA MET A 46 -1.08 -13.39 1.66
C MET A 46 -1.37 -12.88 0.25
N ILE A 47 -0.50 -12.05 -0.32
CA ILE A 47 -0.61 -11.61 -1.72
C ILE A 47 -0.21 -12.75 -2.64
N PHE A 48 1.00 -13.28 -2.50
CA PHE A 48 1.50 -14.39 -3.29
C PHE A 48 2.12 -15.47 -2.40
N PRO A 49 1.71 -16.75 -2.50
CA PRO A 49 0.74 -17.32 -3.43
C PRO A 49 -0.73 -17.26 -2.93
N GLY A 50 -1.01 -16.46 -1.90
CA GLY A 50 -2.30 -16.50 -1.20
C GLY A 50 -3.51 -16.06 -2.03
N SER A 51 -3.45 -14.89 -2.67
CA SER A 51 -4.61 -14.30 -3.36
C SER A 51 -4.37 -13.99 -4.83
N GLN A 52 -3.11 -13.82 -5.25
CA GLN A 52 -2.71 -13.53 -6.61
C GLN A 52 -1.74 -14.61 -7.13
N GLY A 53 -1.71 -14.75 -8.46
CA GLY A 53 -0.74 -15.58 -9.19
C GLY A 53 0.49 -14.76 -9.60
N GLY A 54 0.86 -14.82 -10.87
CA GLY A 54 1.96 -14.00 -11.39
C GLY A 54 1.67 -12.49 -11.31
N PRO A 55 2.69 -11.65 -11.08
CA PRO A 55 2.54 -10.20 -11.10
C PRO A 55 2.20 -9.69 -12.50
N HIS A 56 1.60 -8.49 -12.56
CA HIS A 56 1.35 -7.73 -13.78
C HIS A 56 2.58 -6.94 -14.22
#